data_AF-A0A4T0II46-F1
#
_entry.id   AF-A0A4T0II46-F1
#
_cell.length_a   1.000
_cell.length_b   1.000
_cell.length_c   1.000
_cell.angle_alpha   90.00
_cell.angle_beta   90.00
_cell.angle_gamma   90.00
#
_symmetry.space_group_name_H-M   'P 1'
#
loop_
_entity.id
_entity.type
_entity.pdbx_description
1 polymer ?
#
loop_
_entity_poly.entity_id
_entity_poly.type
_entity_poly.pdbx_seq_one_letter_code
_entity_poly.pdbx_strand_id
1 'polypeptide(L)'
;MTEHPIKHGDLELENADEYPTIFTTETRLRRGLCPVTQNKLNPAESHQLYYEVHGSADPQAEKLVFIMGLNGSCFGWSKQINNLALTGKYQLLAFDNRAVGHSTGPRGPYSTSGMAEDVIVLLDLLGWTNSRSLHLVGVSMGGISISLRISLELCHRIHDRIASLTLAVTSRGYGPFWNLPSVRHR
;
A
#
# COMPACT_ATOMS: atom_id res chain seq x y z
N MET A 1 26.08 -11.41 15.62
CA MET A 1 25.70 -10.07 16.09
C MET A 1 24.18 -10.05 16.09
N THR A 2 23.57 -10.12 17.27
CA THR A 2 22.14 -10.40 17.47
C THR A 2 21.29 -9.22 17.00
N GLU A 3 20.47 -9.43 15.98
CA GLU A 3 19.43 -8.50 15.57
C GLU A 3 18.40 -8.39 16.69
N HIS A 4 18.26 -7.21 17.26
CA HIS A 4 17.16 -6.91 18.16
C HIS A 4 15.89 -6.74 17.32
N PRO A 5 14.82 -7.54 17.54
CA PRO A 5 13.55 -7.33 16.86
C PRO A 5 13.00 -5.97 17.28
N ILE A 6 12.68 -5.13 16.28
CA ILE A 6 12.04 -3.83 16.49
C ILE A 6 10.71 -4.09 17.19
N LYS A 7 10.50 -3.50 18.38
CA LYS A 7 9.27 -3.69 19.15
C LYS A 7 8.11 -2.99 18.45
N HIS A 8 6.94 -3.64 18.41
CA HIS A 8 5.74 -3.14 17.72
C HIS A 8 5.27 -1.74 18.15
N GLY A 9 5.69 -1.23 19.33
CA GLY A 9 5.30 0.08 19.85
C GLY A 9 6.13 1.26 19.32
N ASP A 10 7.35 1.05 18.81
CA ASP A 10 8.29 2.13 18.49
C ASP A 10 8.08 2.76 17.08
N LEU A 11 7.01 2.38 16.38
CA LEU A 11 6.75 2.73 14.97
C LEU A 11 5.40 3.43 14.74
N GLU A 12 4.63 3.65 15.82
CA GLU A 12 3.38 4.40 15.76
C GLU A 12 3.64 5.91 15.86
N LEU A 13 3.00 6.68 14.98
CA LEU A 13 3.13 8.13 15.00
C LEU A 13 2.25 8.70 16.12
N GLU A 14 2.89 9.00 17.26
CA GLU A 14 2.25 9.63 18.42
C GLU A 14 1.82 11.08 18.14
N ASN A 15 2.56 11.81 17.29
CA ASN A 15 2.27 13.22 17.00
C ASN A 15 1.38 13.39 15.75
N ALA A 16 0.15 13.87 15.96
CA ALA A 16 -0.82 14.08 14.88
C ALA A 16 -0.54 15.28 13.99
N ASP A 17 0.24 16.25 14.47
CA ASP A 17 0.48 17.50 13.77
C ASP A 17 1.60 17.40 12.72
N GLU A 18 2.47 16.39 12.84
CA GLU A 18 3.60 16.19 11.94
C GLU A 18 3.20 15.47 10.63
N TYR A 19 2.13 14.66 10.66
CA TYR A 19 1.63 13.88 9.52
C TYR A 19 0.11 14.06 9.39
N PRO A 20 -0.36 15.17 8.78
CA PRO A 20 -1.77 15.48 8.67
C PRO A 20 -2.49 14.42 7.82
N THR A 21 -3.64 13.94 8.25
CA THR A 21 -4.43 12.95 7.52
C THR A 21 -5.85 13.43 7.26
N ILE A 22 -6.43 13.01 6.14
CA ILE A 22 -7.84 13.25 5.81
C ILE A 22 -8.76 12.11 6.26
N PHE A 23 -8.20 10.99 6.72
CA PHE A 23 -8.99 9.88 7.22
C PHE A 23 -9.54 10.19 8.61
N THR A 24 -10.72 9.65 8.91
CA THR A 24 -11.35 9.87 10.22
C THR A 24 -10.60 9.14 11.32
N THR A 25 -10.38 9.83 12.44
CA THR A 25 -9.79 9.25 13.66
C THR A 25 -10.69 8.19 14.28
N GLU A 26 -12.02 8.29 14.10
CA GLU A 26 -13.00 7.41 14.74
C GLU A 26 -12.84 5.93 14.38
N THR A 27 -12.40 5.66 13.15
CA THR A 27 -12.22 4.29 12.65
C THR A 27 -10.76 3.88 12.59
N ARG A 28 -9.84 4.75 13.01
CA ARG A 28 -8.40 4.50 12.91
C ARG A 28 -7.94 3.58 14.02
N LEU A 29 -7.41 2.43 13.65
CA LEU A 29 -6.81 1.46 14.56
C LEU A 29 -5.34 1.74 14.78
N ARG A 30 -4.62 2.07 13.69
CA ARG A 30 -3.17 2.26 13.71
C ARG A 30 -2.74 3.23 12.63
N ARG A 31 -1.66 3.97 12.87
CA ARG A 31 -0.92 4.68 11.83
C ARG A 31 0.55 4.77 12.19
N GLY A 32 1.42 4.82 11.21
CA GLY A 32 2.85 4.80 11.48
C GLY A 32 3.72 4.95 10.24
N LEU A 33 5.03 4.91 10.49
CA LEU A 33 6.04 4.75 9.47
C LEU A 33 6.61 3.33 9.57
N CYS A 34 6.51 2.57 8.48
CA CYS A 34 7.12 1.26 8.35
C CYS A 34 8.54 1.43 7.78
N PRO A 35 9.61 1.17 8.55
CA PRO A 35 10.96 1.22 8.03
C PRO A 35 11.22 -0.01 7.15
N VAL A 36 11.20 0.20 5.84
CA VAL A 36 11.35 -0.89 4.88
C VAL A 36 12.82 -1.20 4.62
N THR A 37 13.65 -0.18 4.50
CA THR A 37 15.10 -0.36 4.33
C THR A 37 15.83 0.55 5.29
N GLN A 38 16.77 -0.02 6.04
CA GLN A 38 17.67 0.69 6.93
C GLN A 38 19.12 0.39 6.52
N ASN A 39 19.65 1.19 5.60
CA ASN A 39 21.05 1.10 5.22
C ASN A 39 21.89 2.00 6.15
N LYS A 40 22.53 1.39 7.15
CA LYS A 40 23.40 2.09 8.11
C LYS A 40 24.64 2.72 7.47
N LEU A 41 25.08 2.21 6.32
CA LEU A 41 26.26 2.71 5.60
C LEU A 41 25.90 3.84 4.63
N ASN A 42 24.69 3.80 4.06
CA ASN A 42 24.17 4.85 3.20
C ASN A 42 22.74 5.24 3.61
N PRO A 43 22.56 6.18 4.55
CA PRO A 43 21.24 6.60 5.01
C PRO A 43 20.33 7.12 3.89
N ALA A 44 20.89 7.63 2.78
CA ALA A 44 20.12 8.10 1.63
C ALA A 44 19.45 6.97 0.82
N GLU A 45 19.81 5.71 1.09
CA GLU A 45 19.15 4.52 0.54
C GLU A 45 18.10 3.93 1.50
N SER A 46 17.97 4.49 2.69
CA SER A 46 16.92 4.08 3.64
C SER A 46 15.60 4.74 3.27
N HIS A 47 14.50 4.00 3.42
CA HIS A 47 13.16 4.54 3.23
C HIS A 47 12.14 3.90 4.15
N GLN A 48 11.07 4.65 4.36
CA GLN A 48 9.96 4.32 5.22
C GLN A 48 8.65 4.59 4.50
N LEU A 49 7.67 3.71 4.68
CA LEU A 49 6.34 3.88 4.15
C LEU A 49 5.38 4.37 5.22
N TYR A 50 4.66 5.45 4.92
CA TYR A 50 3.51 5.88 5.70
C TYR A 50 2.33 4.95 5.47
N TYR A 51 1.67 4.55 6.55
CA TYR A 51 0.47 3.72 6.49
C TYR A 51 -0.54 4.10 7.57
N GLU A 52 -1.81 3.83 7.28
CA GLU A 52 -2.92 3.88 8.23
C GLU A 52 -3.79 2.62 8.09
N VAL A 53 -4.22 2.11 9.24
CA VAL A 53 -5.13 0.97 9.37
C VAL A 53 -6.43 1.45 9.98
N HIS A 54 -7.54 1.13 9.33
CA HIS A 54 -8.88 1.53 9.73
C HIS A 54 -9.85 0.34 9.81
N GLY A 55 -10.97 0.52 10.50
CA GLY A 55 -12.09 -0.42 10.56
C GLY A 55 -12.11 -1.24 11.85
N SER A 56 -12.30 -2.56 11.71
CA SER A 56 -12.56 -3.45 12.85
C SER A 56 -11.29 -3.86 13.58
N ALA A 57 -11.29 -3.79 14.92
CA ALA A 57 -10.21 -4.33 15.74
C ALA A 57 -10.23 -5.87 15.83
N ASP A 58 -11.27 -6.53 15.31
CA ASP A 58 -11.38 -7.98 15.30
C ASP A 58 -10.26 -8.61 14.45
N PRO A 59 -9.41 -9.49 15.02
CA PRO A 59 -8.38 -10.20 14.27
C PRO A 59 -8.92 -11.04 13.11
N GLN A 60 -10.18 -11.47 13.18
CA GLN A 60 -10.88 -12.27 12.16
C GLN A 60 -11.51 -11.42 11.06
N ALA A 61 -11.50 -10.08 11.19
CA ALA A 61 -11.96 -9.21 10.13
C ALA A 61 -11.17 -9.44 8.83
N GLU A 62 -11.87 -9.36 7.70
CA GLU A 62 -11.27 -9.47 6.38
C GLU A 62 -10.34 -8.28 6.13
N LYS A 63 -9.12 -8.56 5.62
CA LYS A 63 -8.08 -7.55 5.47
C LYS A 63 -8.03 -7.07 4.03
N LEU A 64 -8.27 -5.77 3.82
CA LEU A 64 -8.20 -5.13 2.51
C LEU A 64 -6.97 -4.24 2.44
N VAL A 65 -6.17 -4.40 1.40
CA VAL A 65 -4.96 -3.61 1.14
C VAL A 65 -5.19 -2.73 -0.07
N PHE A 66 -5.20 -1.42 0.13
CA PHE A 66 -5.42 -0.44 -0.92
C PHE A 66 -4.09 0.05 -1.49
N ILE A 67 -3.84 -0.26 -2.76
CA ILE A 67 -2.61 0.08 -3.47
C ILE A 67 -2.93 1.20 -4.47
N MET A 68 -2.40 2.39 -4.22
CA MET A 68 -2.58 3.54 -5.11
C MET A 68 -1.65 3.47 -6.33
N GLY A 69 -2.04 4.17 -7.40
CA GLY A 69 -1.26 4.32 -8.62
C GLY A 69 -0.08 5.30 -8.49
N LEU A 70 0.63 5.54 -9.60
CA LEU A 70 1.76 6.46 -9.63
C LEU A 70 1.39 7.85 -9.12
N ASN A 71 2.18 8.36 -8.18
CA ASN A 71 2.06 9.71 -7.60
C ASN A 71 0.70 10.00 -6.91
N GLY A 72 -0.12 8.97 -6.67
CA GLY A 72 -1.34 9.11 -5.89
C GLY A 72 -1.06 8.80 -4.42
N SER A 73 -1.47 9.70 -3.53
CA SER A 73 -1.49 9.42 -2.09
C SER A 73 -2.62 8.45 -1.75
N CYS A 74 -2.44 7.68 -0.68
CA CYS A 74 -3.46 6.83 -0.09
C CYS A 74 -4.78 7.56 0.19
N PHE A 75 -4.75 8.88 0.38
CA PHE A 75 -5.90 9.77 0.57
C PHE A 75 -6.96 9.67 -0.54
N GLY A 76 -6.59 9.26 -1.76
CA GLY A 76 -7.56 8.99 -2.81
C GLY A 76 -8.58 7.88 -2.46
N TRP A 77 -8.28 7.05 -1.46
CA TRP A 77 -9.17 6.00 -0.94
C TRP A 77 -10.08 6.46 0.20
N SER A 78 -10.05 7.73 0.61
CA SER A 78 -10.85 8.28 1.72
C SER A 78 -12.32 7.86 1.71
N LYS A 79 -13.00 7.95 0.56
CA LYS A 79 -14.41 7.55 0.44
C LYS A 79 -14.62 6.06 0.69
N GLN A 80 -13.75 5.21 0.15
CA GLN A 80 -13.85 3.76 0.29
C GLN A 80 -13.55 3.37 1.74
N ILE A 81 -12.48 3.91 2.31
CA ILE A 81 -12.05 3.62 3.67
C ILE A 81 -13.09 4.08 4.68
N ASN A 82 -13.55 5.33 4.61
CA ASN A 82 -14.53 5.85 5.56
C ASN A 82 -15.85 5.07 5.51
N ASN A 83 -16.30 4.62 4.34
CA ASN A 83 -17.54 3.84 4.25
C ASN A 83 -17.38 2.39 4.69
N LEU A 84 -16.30 1.71 4.27
CA LEU A 84 -16.09 0.30 4.58
C LEU A 84 -15.70 0.10 6.04
N ALA A 85 -14.97 1.04 6.65
CA ALA A 85 -14.55 0.95 8.03
C ALA A 85 -15.74 0.95 8.99
N LEU A 86 -16.80 1.70 8.68
CA LEU A 86 -18.03 1.77 9.47
C LEU A 86 -18.84 0.47 9.46
N THR A 87 -18.57 -0.46 8.53
CA THR A 87 -19.28 -1.74 8.49
C THR A 87 -18.88 -2.68 9.61
N GLY A 88 -17.73 -2.46 10.26
CA GLY A 88 -17.18 -3.34 11.31
C GLY A 88 -16.70 -4.71 10.81
N LYS A 89 -16.75 -4.98 9.50
CA LYS A 89 -16.38 -6.28 8.91
C LYS A 89 -14.92 -6.37 8.46
N TYR A 90 -14.29 -5.23 8.23
CA TYR A 90 -13.03 -5.14 7.50
C TYR A 90 -11.95 -4.43 8.30
N GLN A 91 -10.71 -4.88 8.12
CA GLN A 91 -9.49 -4.14 8.43
C GLN A 91 -8.90 -3.59 7.14
N LEU A 92 -8.77 -2.27 7.06
CA LEU A 92 -8.43 -1.57 5.82
C LEU A 92 -7.05 -0.95 5.97
N LEU A 93 -6.12 -1.34 5.11
CA LEU A 93 -4.78 -0.76 5.03
C LEU A 93 -4.69 0.21 3.86
N ALA A 94 -4.42 1.48 4.17
CA ALA A 94 -4.01 2.51 3.21
C ALA A 94 -2.55 2.86 3.46
N PHE A 95 -1.75 2.99 2.40
CA PHE A 95 -0.37 3.40 2.53
C PHE A 95 0.08 4.24 1.34
N ASP A 96 1.04 5.13 1.58
CA ASP A 96 1.67 5.89 0.53
C ASP A 96 2.83 5.08 -0.06
N ASN A 97 2.91 4.98 -1.38
CA ASN A 97 4.04 4.35 -2.05
C ASN A 97 5.35 5.14 -1.81
N ARG A 98 6.51 4.50 -2.02
CA ARG A 98 7.83 5.17 -1.90
C ARG A 98 7.88 6.50 -2.65
N ALA A 99 8.46 7.52 -2.01
CA ALA A 99 8.57 8.89 -2.52
C ALA A 99 7.24 9.59 -2.85
N VAL A 100 6.12 9.15 -2.26
CA VAL A 100 4.80 9.78 -2.40
C VAL A 100 4.27 10.16 -1.03
N GLY A 101 3.57 11.31 -0.95
CA GLY A 101 2.87 11.75 0.25
C GLY A 101 3.81 11.84 1.45
N HIS A 102 3.50 11.09 2.50
CA HIS A 102 4.30 11.05 3.73
C HIS A 102 5.39 9.95 3.73
N SER A 103 5.46 9.13 2.69
CA SER A 103 6.51 8.12 2.54
C SER A 103 7.80 8.74 2.03
N THR A 104 8.92 8.27 2.59
CA THR A 104 10.26 8.59 2.05
C THR A 104 10.61 7.62 0.92
N GLY A 105 11.68 7.90 0.18
CA GLY A 105 12.13 7.02 -0.91
C GLY A 105 13.60 7.23 -1.22
N PRO A 106 14.34 6.15 -1.54
CA PRO A 106 15.76 6.26 -1.84
C PRO A 106 15.97 6.93 -3.19
N ARG A 107 17.09 7.62 -3.37
CA ARG A 107 17.43 8.18 -4.69
C ARG A 107 17.82 7.06 -5.65
N GLY A 108 17.10 6.90 -6.76
CA GLY A 108 17.44 5.92 -7.80
C GLY A 108 16.24 5.44 -8.62
N PRO A 109 16.47 4.55 -9.59
CA PRO A 109 15.38 3.94 -10.35
C PRO A 109 14.53 3.04 -9.45
N TYR A 110 13.21 3.20 -9.51
CA TYR A 110 12.27 2.34 -8.81
C TYR A 110 11.85 1.16 -9.67
N SER A 111 11.83 -0.03 -9.08
CA SER A 111 11.28 -1.23 -9.68
C SER A 111 9.98 -1.62 -8.98
N THR A 112 9.01 -2.14 -9.74
CA THR A 112 7.73 -2.60 -9.17
C THR A 112 7.91 -3.83 -8.27
N SER A 113 8.97 -4.61 -8.51
CA SER A 113 9.39 -5.71 -7.65
C SER A 113 9.87 -5.20 -6.28
N GLY A 114 10.68 -4.14 -6.24
CA GLY A 114 11.08 -3.52 -4.97
C GLY A 114 9.90 -2.90 -4.23
N MET A 115 8.98 -2.26 -4.95
CA MET A 115 7.75 -1.72 -4.34
C MET A 115 6.85 -2.82 -3.76
N ALA A 116 6.79 -3.99 -4.41
CA ALA A 116 6.07 -5.14 -3.85
C ALA A 116 6.74 -5.67 -2.58
N GLU A 117 8.07 -5.70 -2.54
CA GLU A 117 8.82 -6.06 -1.33
C GLU A 117 8.50 -5.10 -0.18
N ASP A 118 8.42 -3.80 -0.46
CA ASP A 118 8.04 -2.81 0.57
C ASP A 118 6.68 -3.14 1.20
N VAL A 119 5.71 -3.56 0.38
CA VAL A 119 4.38 -3.94 0.85
C VAL A 119 4.43 -5.23 1.67
N ILE A 120 5.28 -6.20 1.32
CA ILE A 120 5.46 -7.42 2.12
C ILE A 120 5.98 -7.08 3.51
N VAL A 121 7.01 -6.22 3.59
CA VAL A 121 7.56 -5.77 4.89
C VAL A 121 6.50 -5.05 5.72
N LEU A 122 5.66 -4.21 5.09
CA LEU A 122 4.55 -3.56 5.76
C LEU A 122 3.51 -4.56 6.29
N LEU A 123 3.14 -5.58 5.50
CA LEU A 123 2.19 -6.61 5.91
C LEU A 123 2.75 -7.46 7.07
N ASP A 124 4.04 -7.79 7.04
CA ASP A 124 4.71 -8.53 8.09
C ASP A 124 4.77 -7.70 9.39
N LEU A 125 5.04 -6.39 9.30
CA LEU A 125 5.01 -5.47 10.45
C LEU A 125 3.62 -5.40 11.11
N LEU A 126 2.56 -5.49 10.31
CA LEU A 126 1.17 -5.52 10.77
C LEU A 126 0.76 -6.90 11.30
N GLY A 127 1.60 -7.93 11.13
CA GLY A 127 1.29 -9.31 11.48
C GLY A 127 0.26 -9.95 10.55
N TRP A 128 0.05 -9.39 9.35
CA TRP A 128 -0.95 -9.87 8.39
C TRP A 128 -0.37 -11.01 7.54
N THR A 129 -0.08 -12.13 8.20
CA THR A 129 0.62 -13.29 7.62
C THR A 129 -0.27 -14.51 7.41
N ASN A 130 -1.54 -14.45 7.85
CA ASN A 130 -2.48 -15.55 7.77
C ASN A 130 -2.79 -15.95 6.31
N SER A 131 -2.95 -17.26 6.09
CA SER A 131 -3.28 -17.80 4.77
C SER A 131 -4.66 -17.34 4.30
N ARG A 132 -4.76 -17.01 3.00
CA ARG A 132 -5.97 -16.58 2.28
C ARG A 132 -6.83 -15.57 3.06
N SER A 133 -6.18 -14.57 3.65
CA SER A 133 -6.83 -13.54 4.48
C SER A 133 -6.78 -12.13 3.90
N LEU A 134 -5.97 -11.93 2.85
CA LEU A 134 -5.71 -10.62 2.25
C LEU A 134 -6.47 -10.42 0.93
N HIS A 135 -7.17 -9.30 0.83
CA HIS A 135 -7.82 -8.83 -0.39
C HIS A 135 -7.08 -7.60 -0.91
N LEU A 136 -6.49 -7.70 -2.10
CA LEU A 136 -5.76 -6.59 -2.70
C LEU A 136 -6.69 -5.75 -3.57
N VAL A 137 -6.66 -4.43 -3.40
CA VAL A 137 -7.43 -3.47 -4.20
C VAL A 137 -6.48 -2.45 -4.81
N GLY A 138 -6.26 -2.54 -6.12
CA GLY A 138 -5.36 -1.64 -6.86
C GLY A 138 -6.13 -0.69 -7.77
N VAL A 139 -5.75 0.60 -7.76
CA VAL A 139 -6.13 1.59 -8.77
C VAL A 139 -4.88 2.15 -9.42
N SER A 140 -4.90 2.39 -10.73
CA SER A 140 -3.81 3.12 -11.41
C SER A 140 -4.36 4.36 -12.11
N MET A 141 -3.74 5.52 -11.88
CA MET A 141 -4.01 6.72 -12.66
C MET A 141 -2.90 6.87 -13.70
N GLY A 142 -3.21 6.62 -14.97
CA GLY A 142 -2.27 6.79 -16.09
C GLY A 142 -1.61 5.50 -16.59
N GLY A 143 -1.17 5.52 -17.86
CA GLY A 143 -0.76 4.36 -18.69
C GLY A 143 0.43 3.52 -18.21
N ILE A 144 0.98 3.79 -17.03
CA ILE A 144 1.98 2.96 -16.34
C ILE A 144 1.29 2.30 -15.14
N SER A 145 0.93 1.03 -15.29
CA SER A 145 0.13 0.29 -14.30
C SER A 145 0.98 -0.23 -13.14
N ILE A 146 1.42 0.69 -12.28
CA ILE A 146 2.28 0.39 -11.13
C ILE A 146 1.55 -0.49 -10.11
N SER A 147 0.33 -0.14 -9.73
CA SER A 147 -0.46 -0.92 -8.78
C SER A 147 -0.73 -2.34 -9.28
N LEU A 148 -1.02 -2.50 -10.58
CA LEU A 148 -1.15 -3.82 -11.22
C LEU A 148 0.11 -4.67 -11.02
N ARG A 149 1.28 -4.12 -11.36
CA ARG A 149 2.55 -4.87 -11.28
C ARG A 149 2.88 -5.23 -9.84
N ILE A 150 2.68 -4.30 -8.89
CA ILE A 150 2.87 -4.58 -7.46
C ILE A 150 1.94 -5.69 -7.00
N SER A 151 0.65 -5.61 -7.32
CA SER A 151 -0.33 -6.63 -6.95
C SER A 151 -0.01 -8.01 -7.53
N LEU A 152 0.47 -8.08 -8.77
CA LEU A 152 0.87 -9.35 -9.39
C LEU A 152 2.14 -9.93 -8.75
N GLU A 153 3.12 -9.10 -8.44
CA GLU A 153 4.33 -9.52 -7.71
C GLU A 153 3.97 -10.05 -6.32
N LEU A 154 3.04 -9.39 -5.61
CA LEU A 154 2.51 -9.89 -4.33
C LEU A 154 1.81 -11.24 -4.51
N CYS A 155 0.92 -11.35 -5.51
CA CYS A 155 0.28 -12.62 -5.85
C CYS A 155 1.28 -13.72 -6.21
N HIS A 156 2.48 -13.41 -6.69
CA HIS A 156 3.50 -14.39 -6.98
C HIS A 156 4.28 -14.80 -5.72
N ARG A 157 4.69 -13.82 -4.90
CA ARG A 157 5.57 -14.02 -3.73
C ARG A 157 4.83 -14.52 -2.50
N ILE A 158 3.65 -14.01 -2.23
CA ILE A 158 2.84 -14.29 -1.03
C ILE A 158 1.46 -14.86 -1.40
N HIS A 159 1.40 -15.67 -2.47
CA HIS A 159 0.16 -16.27 -3.00
C HIS A 159 -0.69 -16.95 -1.92
N ASP A 160 -0.05 -17.64 -0.98
CA ASP A 160 -0.72 -18.35 0.13
C ASP A 160 -1.52 -17.43 1.04
N ARG A 161 -1.17 -16.13 1.11
CA ARG A 161 -1.83 -15.12 1.97
C ARG A 161 -3.00 -14.42 1.27
N ILE A 162 -3.03 -14.45 -0.06
CA ILE A 162 -3.95 -13.64 -0.86
C ILE A 162 -5.24 -14.40 -1.14
N ALA A 163 -6.36 -13.88 -0.64
CA ALA A 163 -7.70 -14.37 -0.90
C ALA A 163 -8.21 -13.96 -2.28
N SER A 164 -8.11 -12.66 -2.61
CA SER A 164 -8.54 -12.11 -3.90
C SER A 164 -7.74 -10.86 -4.33
N LEU A 165 -7.84 -10.53 -5.62
CA LEU A 165 -7.24 -9.35 -6.23
C LEU A 165 -8.30 -8.61 -7.08
N THR A 166 -8.51 -7.34 -6.78
CA THR A 166 -9.39 -6.43 -7.51
C THR A 166 -8.57 -5.29 -8.11
N LEU A 167 -8.71 -5.06 -9.42
CA LEU A 167 -7.96 -4.04 -10.16
C LEU A 167 -8.95 -3.13 -10.89
N ALA A 168 -8.94 -1.83 -10.58
CA ALA A 168 -9.79 -0.84 -11.21
C ALA A 168 -8.96 0.18 -12.00
N VAL A 169 -9.43 0.53 -13.20
CA VAL A 169 -8.82 1.56 -14.07
C VAL A 169 -7.34 1.27 -14.40
N THR A 170 -6.98 0.02 -14.67
CA THR A 170 -5.60 -0.38 -15.03
C THR A 170 -5.49 -0.73 -16.52
N SER A 171 -4.39 -0.33 -17.16
CA SER A 171 -4.03 -0.78 -18.52
C SER A 171 -2.93 -1.85 -18.44
N ARG A 172 -2.63 -2.62 -19.50
CA ARG A 172 -1.48 -3.55 -19.48
C ARG A 172 -0.12 -2.85 -19.67
N GLY A 173 -0.11 -1.51 -19.77
CA GLY A 173 1.03 -0.69 -20.19
C GLY A 173 0.83 -0.19 -21.62
N TYR A 174 1.63 0.82 -22.03
CA TYR A 174 1.60 1.40 -23.38
C TYR A 174 1.55 0.33 -24.49
N GLY A 175 0.40 0.20 -25.15
CA GLY A 175 0.45 -0.05 -26.60
C GLY A 175 1.02 1.21 -27.27
N PRO A 176 1.60 1.11 -28.48
CA PRO A 176 2.01 2.30 -29.22
C PRO A 176 0.84 3.29 -29.28
N PHE A 177 1.12 4.61 -29.26
CA PHE A 177 0.13 5.71 -29.26
C PHE A 177 -0.96 5.61 -30.36
N TRP A 178 -0.80 4.69 -31.31
CA TRP A 178 -1.71 4.38 -32.41
C TRP A 178 -2.80 3.36 -32.09
N ASN A 179 -2.84 2.77 -30.88
CA ASN A 179 -3.88 1.79 -30.49
C ASN A 179 -5.22 2.42 -30.04
N LEU A 180 -5.50 3.66 -30.43
CA LEU A 180 -6.86 4.21 -30.33
C LEU A 180 -7.73 3.52 -31.40
N PRO A 181 -8.96 3.10 -31.07
CA PRO A 181 -9.87 2.58 -32.09
C PRO A 181 -10.01 3.64 -33.19
N SER A 182 -9.79 3.24 -34.46
CA SER A 182 -9.96 4.17 -35.58
C SER A 182 -11.38 4.71 -35.51
N VAL A 183 -11.53 6.03 -35.52
CA VAL A 183 -12.82 6.67 -35.73
C VAL A 183 -13.22 6.36 -37.17
N ARG A 184 -13.89 5.23 -37.39
CA ARG A 184 -14.63 5.01 -38.63
C ARG A 184 -15.82 5.96 -38.56
N HIS A 185 -15.71 7.09 -39.25
CA HIS A 185 -16.89 7.80 -39.72
C HIS A 185 -17.73 6.81 -40.54
N ARG A 186 -19.03 6.74 -40.23
CA ARG A 186 -20.01 5.91 -40.93
C ARG A 186 -20.07 6.25 -42.41
#